data_AF-A0A4Q5PB37-F1
#
_entry.id   AF-A0A4Q5PB37-F1
#
_cell.length_a   1.000
_cell.length_b   1.000
_cell.length_c   1.000
_cell.angle_alpha   90.00
_cell.angle_beta   90.00
_cell.angle_gamma   90.00
#
_symmetry.space_group_name_H-M   'P 1'
#
loop_
_entity.id
_entity.type
_entity.pdbx_description
1 polymer ?
#
loop_
_entity_poly.entity_id
_entity_poly.type
_entity_poly.pdbx_seq_one_letter_code
_entity_poly.pdbx_strand_id
1 'polypeptide(L)'
;MFKASKIFGYQVTLQLNNYRNLFKINRIKQEVLDQVIRERKGEEDYKKWLANVVDKNYTISINPRIGKLRANWKNLYKIDLDNLVQPLLFRVICSYLDQGVAVWHFPFEDKGLLNAVRELEKNSFSSFFKTKRAKQLLFDKSTSIETVLKILVGDEAFFEQYLFDQQFGHKGWSGIVSSIEDKPNSILYSKEISLKDFILFELLLEIDALDYEFGENKWLPMSVRTKLEPVDLFADIEFTELNEVLTIWQEAFEWSYYDQVISVFKEKITNYATIEDKTSQKTFQGIFCIDERECSFRRYIEDMDLNCETFGSPGFFGVEFYFHPTDGKFYDKLCPAPVTPKYLIKERESK
;
A
#
# COMPACT_ATOMS: atom_id res chain seq x y z
N MET A 1 16.23 -1.05 2.53
CA MET A 1 15.58 -1.67 3.71
C MET A 1 15.45 -0.70 4.88
N PHE A 2 16.53 -0.38 5.61
CA PHE A 2 16.46 0.40 6.86
C PHE A 2 16.01 1.86 6.70
N LYS A 3 16.19 2.46 5.50
CA LYS A 3 15.67 3.79 5.18
C LYS A 3 14.14 3.86 5.31
N ALA A 4 13.44 2.88 4.76
CA ALA A 4 11.98 2.82 4.83
C ALA A 4 11.50 2.65 6.29
N SER A 5 12.21 1.85 7.08
CA SER A 5 11.89 1.65 8.51
C SER A 5 12.04 2.94 9.33
N LYS A 6 13.13 3.69 9.12
CA LYS A 6 13.37 4.91 9.88
C LYS A 6 12.44 6.07 9.49
N ILE A 7 12.11 6.19 8.21
CA ILE A 7 11.26 7.28 7.71
C ILE A 7 9.78 6.96 7.99
N PHE A 8 9.31 5.81 7.53
CA PHE A 8 7.88 5.44 7.51
C PHE A 8 7.47 4.46 8.61
N GLY A 9 8.42 3.86 9.34
CA GLY A 9 8.12 2.86 10.37
C GLY A 9 7.89 1.45 9.83
N TYR A 10 8.09 1.22 8.53
CA TYR A 10 7.88 -0.10 7.92
C TYR A 10 8.94 -1.11 8.35
N GLN A 11 8.50 -2.26 8.83
CA GLN A 11 9.37 -3.40 9.10
C GLN A 11 9.56 -4.20 7.82
N VAL A 12 10.76 -4.14 7.26
CA VAL A 12 11.14 -4.88 6.03
C VAL A 12 11.99 -6.11 6.32
N THR A 13 12.28 -6.39 7.60
CA THR A 13 12.89 -7.62 8.09
C THR A 13 11.98 -8.28 9.11
N LEU A 14 12.22 -9.56 9.39
CA LEU A 14 11.71 -10.16 10.62
C LEU A 14 12.37 -9.49 11.82
N GLN A 15 11.76 -9.67 12.99
CA GLN A 15 12.38 -9.26 14.25
C GLN A 15 13.60 -10.14 14.54
N LEU A 16 14.62 -9.59 15.20
CA LEU A 16 15.85 -10.32 15.53
C LEU A 16 15.59 -11.66 16.24
N ASN A 17 14.64 -11.67 17.19
CA ASN A 17 14.26 -12.89 17.91
C ASN A 17 13.66 -13.96 16.99
N ASN A 18 12.95 -13.55 15.93
CA ASN A 18 12.38 -14.49 14.97
C ASN A 18 13.50 -15.17 14.16
N TYR A 19 14.51 -14.44 13.70
CA TYR A 19 15.67 -15.06 13.05
C TYR A 19 16.41 -16.02 13.98
N ARG A 20 16.68 -15.60 15.21
CA ARG A 20 17.32 -16.47 16.22
C ARG A 20 16.51 -17.74 16.48
N ASN A 21 15.18 -17.64 16.51
CA ASN A 21 14.31 -18.80 16.64
C ASN A 21 14.35 -19.70 15.41
N LEU A 22 14.29 -19.14 14.20
CA LEU A 22 14.43 -19.88 12.94
C LEU A 22 15.77 -20.63 12.85
N PHE A 23 16.83 -20.00 13.34
CA PHE A 23 18.14 -20.62 13.46
C PHE A 23 18.15 -21.77 14.48
N LYS A 24 17.55 -21.59 15.67
CA LYS A 24 17.41 -22.67 16.67
C LYS A 24 16.64 -23.89 16.16
N ILE A 25 15.63 -23.69 15.31
CA ILE A 25 14.87 -24.79 14.69
C ILE A 25 15.48 -25.26 13.36
N ASN A 26 16.72 -24.87 13.05
CA ASN A 26 17.48 -25.25 11.86
C ASN A 26 16.79 -24.91 10.53
N ARG A 27 15.95 -23.86 10.50
CA ARG A 27 15.39 -23.27 9.27
C ARG A 27 16.39 -22.31 8.61
N ILE A 28 17.26 -21.70 9.41
CA ILE A 28 18.47 -21.04 8.93
C ILE A 28 19.62 -21.98 9.27
N LYS A 29 20.36 -22.43 8.26
CA LYS A 29 21.43 -23.42 8.44
C LYS A 29 22.68 -22.74 9.00
N GLN A 30 23.37 -23.41 9.92
CA GLN A 30 24.64 -22.93 10.49
C GLN A 30 25.68 -22.67 9.39
N GLU A 31 25.84 -23.58 8.45
CA GLU A 31 26.81 -23.48 7.35
C GLU A 31 26.59 -22.21 6.50
N VAL A 32 25.32 -21.91 6.20
CA VAL A 32 24.94 -20.71 5.43
C VAL A 32 25.18 -19.44 6.24
N LEU A 33 24.82 -19.44 7.53
CA LEU A 33 25.09 -18.30 8.41
C LEU A 33 26.59 -18.01 8.51
N ASP A 34 27.40 -19.06 8.67
CA ASP A 34 28.85 -18.95 8.78
C ASP A 34 29.47 -18.41 7.50
N GLN A 35 29.01 -18.91 6.35
CA GLN A 35 29.41 -18.41 5.04
C GLN A 35 29.09 -16.92 4.89
N VAL A 36 27.85 -16.50 5.15
CA VAL A 36 27.43 -15.09 5.04
C VAL A 36 28.24 -14.18 5.95
N ILE A 37 28.53 -14.60 7.19
CA ILE A 37 29.37 -13.80 8.10
C ILE A 37 30.79 -13.67 7.55
N ARG A 38 31.39 -14.77 7.08
CA ARG A 38 32.76 -14.77 6.52
C ARG A 38 32.86 -13.91 5.26
N GLU A 39 31.89 -14.00 4.36
CA GLU A 39 31.86 -13.22 3.12
C GLU A 39 31.72 -11.72 3.40
N ARG A 40 30.91 -11.32 4.39
CA ARG A 40 30.66 -9.89 4.69
C ARG A 40 31.71 -9.25 5.59
N LYS A 41 32.29 -10.01 6.52
CA LYS A 41 33.14 -9.48 7.61
C LYS A 41 34.57 -10.01 7.58
N GLY A 42 34.85 -11.04 6.78
CA GLY A 42 36.14 -11.70 6.73
C GLY A 42 36.34 -12.71 7.88
N GLU A 43 37.35 -13.55 7.71
CA GLU A 43 37.68 -14.64 8.64
C GLU A 43 38.12 -14.14 10.02
N GLU A 44 38.85 -13.02 10.07
CA GLU A 44 39.41 -12.48 11.31
C GLU A 44 38.32 -12.05 12.30
N ASP A 45 37.22 -11.52 11.76
CA ASP A 45 36.11 -10.94 12.53
C ASP A 45 34.94 -11.92 12.73
N TYR A 46 35.00 -13.11 12.12
CA TYR A 46 33.93 -14.11 12.13
C TYR A 46 33.41 -14.44 13.55
N LYS A 47 34.31 -14.77 14.49
CA LYS A 47 33.93 -15.18 15.85
C LYS A 47 33.18 -14.06 16.60
N LYS A 48 33.62 -12.81 16.40
CA LYS A 48 33.00 -11.63 17.01
C LYS A 48 31.60 -11.42 16.44
N TRP A 49 31.45 -11.51 15.12
CA TRP A 49 30.16 -11.30 14.47
C TRP A 49 29.17 -12.43 14.73
N LEU A 50 29.62 -13.68 14.81
CA LEU A 50 28.77 -14.79 15.23
C LEU A 50 28.17 -14.55 16.61
N ALA A 51 28.99 -14.14 17.60
CA ALA A 51 28.50 -13.79 18.94
C ALA A 51 27.56 -12.57 18.91
N ASN A 52 27.86 -11.56 18.11
CA ASN A 52 26.98 -10.40 17.92
C ASN A 52 25.61 -10.80 17.35
N VAL A 53 25.59 -11.71 16.38
CA VAL A 53 24.40 -12.11 15.65
C VAL A 53 23.52 -13.03 16.50
N VAL A 54 24.12 -13.99 17.21
CA VAL A 54 23.42 -15.04 17.98
C VAL A 54 23.07 -14.59 19.40
N ASP A 55 23.99 -13.96 20.12
CA ASP A 55 23.88 -13.80 21.58
C ASP A 55 23.67 -12.36 22.04
N LYS A 56 24.25 -11.36 21.35
CA LYS A 56 24.22 -9.97 21.81
C LYS A 56 22.79 -9.41 21.85
N ASN A 57 22.44 -8.74 22.94
CA ASN A 57 21.14 -8.07 23.05
C ASN A 57 21.19 -6.69 22.42
N TYR A 58 20.19 -6.39 21.58
CA TYR A 58 20.01 -5.08 20.96
C TYR A 58 18.68 -4.47 21.37
N THR A 59 18.70 -3.18 21.67
CA THR A 59 17.47 -2.42 21.89
C THR A 59 16.84 -2.11 20.54
N ILE A 60 15.67 -2.70 20.28
CA ILE A 60 14.89 -2.42 19.07
C ILE A 60 13.98 -1.24 19.38
N SER A 61 14.25 -0.07 18.78
CA SER A 61 13.35 1.09 18.85
C SER A 61 13.08 1.62 17.45
N ILE A 62 11.87 1.37 16.95
CA ILE A 62 11.41 1.93 15.68
C ILE A 62 10.69 3.23 15.99
N ASN A 63 11.40 4.33 15.76
CA ASN A 63 10.86 5.68 15.92
C ASN A 63 10.77 6.33 14.54
N PRO A 64 9.66 6.15 13.80
CA PRO A 64 9.50 6.71 12.45
C PRO A 64 9.61 8.23 12.49
N ARG A 65 10.11 8.86 11.43
CA ARG A 65 10.13 10.33 11.32
C ARG A 65 8.73 10.87 11.01
N ILE A 66 8.00 10.16 10.15
CA ILE A 66 6.64 10.48 9.73
C ILE A 66 5.62 9.95 10.75
N GLY A 67 4.53 10.70 10.91
CA GLY A 67 3.41 10.48 11.83
C GLY A 67 3.60 11.09 13.21
N LYS A 68 4.81 11.58 13.56
CA LYS A 68 5.13 12.04 14.91
C LYS A 68 4.47 13.37 15.29
N LEU A 69 4.51 14.34 14.39
CA LEU A 69 4.03 15.68 14.66
C LEU A 69 2.50 15.65 14.77
N ARG A 70 1.83 15.02 13.81
CA ARG A 70 0.36 14.95 13.79
C ARG A 70 -0.21 14.04 14.89
N ALA A 71 0.53 13.02 15.34
CA ALA A 71 0.16 12.22 16.52
C ALA A 71 0.00 13.06 17.81
N ASN A 72 0.57 14.26 17.87
CA ASN A 72 0.38 15.15 19.03
C ASN A 72 -1.04 15.69 19.15
N TRP A 73 -1.85 15.69 18.09
CA TRP A 73 -3.30 15.96 18.23
C TRP A 73 -3.94 14.92 19.17
N LYS A 74 -3.61 13.65 18.98
CA LYS A 74 -4.08 12.58 19.87
C LYS A 74 -3.40 12.60 21.23
N ASN A 75 -2.09 12.82 21.28
CA ASN A 75 -1.33 12.72 22.53
C ASN A 75 -1.53 13.93 23.46
N LEU A 76 -1.55 15.15 22.92
CA LEU A 76 -1.61 16.40 23.68
C LEU A 76 -3.02 16.99 23.75
N TYR A 77 -3.75 16.95 22.63
CA TYR A 77 -5.12 17.50 22.56
C TYR A 77 -6.21 16.45 22.84
N LYS A 78 -5.84 15.15 22.89
CA LYS A 78 -6.78 14.04 23.09
C LYS A 78 -7.89 13.97 22.03
N ILE A 79 -7.59 14.45 20.83
CA ILE A 79 -8.48 14.42 19.67
C ILE A 79 -7.92 13.48 18.61
N ASP A 80 -8.78 12.61 18.07
CA ASP A 80 -8.42 11.69 16.98
C ASP A 80 -8.89 12.29 15.65
N LEU A 81 -8.03 13.11 15.02
CA LEU A 81 -8.37 13.77 13.77
C LEU A 81 -8.63 12.78 12.63
N ASP A 82 -7.98 11.62 12.62
CA ASP A 82 -8.20 10.62 11.58
C ASP A 82 -9.66 10.14 11.60
N ASN A 83 -10.17 9.78 12.78
CA ASN A 83 -11.55 9.34 12.92
C ASN A 83 -12.58 10.45 12.63
N LEU A 84 -12.23 11.71 12.85
CA LEU A 84 -13.13 12.84 12.63
C LEU A 84 -13.16 13.30 11.16
N VAL A 85 -12.03 13.23 10.47
CA VAL A 85 -11.85 13.78 9.11
C VAL A 85 -11.99 12.71 8.04
N GLN A 86 -11.30 11.57 8.18
CA GLN A 86 -11.16 10.58 7.12
C GLN A 86 -12.49 9.99 6.62
N PRO A 87 -13.51 9.69 7.47
CA PRO A 87 -14.76 9.15 6.98
C PRO A 87 -15.50 10.08 6.01
N LEU A 88 -15.45 11.39 6.25
CA LEU A 88 -16.05 12.38 5.35
C LEU A 88 -15.19 12.58 4.11
N LEU A 89 -13.87 12.73 4.30
CA LEU A 89 -12.91 12.86 3.21
C LEU A 89 -13.07 11.71 2.20
N PHE A 90 -12.98 10.46 2.67
CA PHE A 90 -13.08 9.29 1.78
C PHE A 90 -14.45 9.16 1.16
N ARG A 91 -15.54 9.52 1.85
CA ARG A 91 -16.86 9.54 1.23
C ARG A 91 -16.91 10.49 0.03
N VAL A 92 -16.40 11.70 0.19
CA VAL A 92 -16.35 12.70 -0.89
C VAL A 92 -15.44 12.23 -2.02
N ILE A 93 -14.25 11.73 -1.71
CA ILE A 93 -13.26 11.32 -2.70
C ILE A 93 -13.68 10.06 -3.46
N CYS A 94 -14.23 9.05 -2.77
CA CYS A 94 -14.82 7.87 -3.42
C CYS A 94 -15.94 8.26 -4.38
N SER A 95 -16.83 9.18 -3.97
CA SER A 95 -17.90 9.65 -4.85
C SER A 95 -17.35 10.47 -6.03
N TYR A 96 -16.33 11.32 -5.82
CA TYR A 96 -15.72 12.12 -6.87
C TYR A 96 -15.00 11.27 -7.93
N LEU A 97 -14.24 10.28 -7.46
CA LEU A 97 -13.45 9.37 -8.30
C LEU A 97 -14.25 8.17 -8.82
N ASP A 98 -15.57 8.12 -8.58
CA ASP A 98 -16.42 7.03 -9.06
C ASP A 98 -16.28 6.84 -10.58
N GLN A 99 -16.09 5.58 -10.98
CA GLN A 99 -15.84 5.16 -12.37
C GLN A 99 -17.12 4.65 -13.04
N GLY A 100 -18.29 5.17 -12.66
CA GLY A 100 -19.59 4.80 -13.22
C GLY A 100 -20.25 3.61 -12.54
N VAL A 101 -19.91 3.35 -11.27
CA VAL A 101 -20.63 2.36 -10.44
C VAL A 101 -21.88 3.00 -9.85
N ALA A 102 -21.80 4.28 -9.47
CA ALA A 102 -22.96 5.03 -9.02
C ALA A 102 -23.82 5.47 -10.21
N VAL A 103 -25.14 5.33 -10.05
CA VAL A 103 -26.13 5.85 -11.03
C VAL A 103 -26.01 7.38 -11.17
N TRP A 104 -25.66 8.06 -10.09
CA TRP A 104 -25.51 9.51 -10.05
C TRP A 104 -24.02 9.86 -10.01
N HIS A 105 -23.57 10.64 -11.00
CA HIS A 105 -22.22 11.19 -11.02
C HIS A 105 -22.06 12.31 -10.00
N PHE A 106 -20.81 12.56 -9.60
CA PHE A 106 -20.49 13.70 -8.76
C PHE A 106 -20.80 15.00 -9.54
N PRO A 107 -21.47 15.99 -8.94
CA PRO A 107 -21.76 17.23 -9.66
C PRO A 107 -20.51 18.08 -9.89
N PHE A 108 -20.42 18.75 -11.05
CA PHE A 108 -19.35 19.70 -11.40
C PHE A 108 -17.93 19.08 -11.45
N GLU A 109 -17.83 17.81 -11.83
CA GLU A 109 -16.55 17.08 -11.97
C GLU A 109 -15.56 17.75 -12.92
N ASP A 110 -16.05 18.49 -13.90
CA ASP A 110 -15.30 19.25 -14.92
C ASP A 110 -14.57 20.49 -14.39
N LYS A 111 -14.72 20.81 -13.09
CA LYS A 111 -14.14 22.03 -12.49
C LYS A 111 -12.96 21.75 -11.55
N GLY A 112 -12.60 20.49 -11.37
CA GLY A 112 -11.66 20.04 -10.34
C GLY A 112 -12.30 19.85 -8.96
N LEU A 113 -11.72 18.96 -8.15
CA LEU A 113 -12.23 18.54 -6.85
C LEU A 113 -12.66 19.72 -5.95
N LEU A 114 -11.76 20.67 -5.68
CA LEU A 114 -12.04 21.72 -4.70
C LEU A 114 -13.14 22.68 -5.17
N ASN A 115 -13.18 22.97 -6.47
CA ASN A 115 -14.25 23.81 -7.04
C ASN A 115 -15.59 23.07 -7.06
N ALA A 116 -15.58 21.77 -7.33
CA ALA A 116 -16.78 20.95 -7.25
C ALA A 116 -17.35 20.94 -5.82
N VAL A 117 -16.49 20.79 -4.81
CA VAL A 117 -16.86 20.90 -3.39
C VAL A 117 -17.41 22.29 -3.06
N ARG A 118 -16.79 23.39 -3.55
CA ARG A 118 -17.31 24.76 -3.37
C ARG A 118 -18.70 24.94 -3.95
N GLU A 119 -18.94 24.46 -5.16
CA GLU A 119 -20.25 24.57 -5.82
C GLU A 119 -21.32 23.74 -5.09
N LEU A 120 -20.96 22.55 -4.61
CA LEU A 120 -21.85 21.75 -3.78
C LEU A 120 -22.18 22.46 -2.47
N GLU A 121 -21.17 22.94 -1.75
CA GLU A 121 -21.35 23.64 -0.47
C GLU A 121 -22.17 24.94 -0.60
N LYS A 122 -22.13 25.58 -1.76
CA LYS A 122 -22.93 26.79 -2.05
C LYS A 122 -24.40 26.47 -2.33
N ASN A 123 -24.68 25.36 -2.99
CA ASN A 123 -26.02 25.03 -3.49
C ASN A 123 -26.74 23.95 -2.66
N SER A 124 -26.08 23.37 -1.65
CA SER A 124 -26.62 22.30 -0.81
C SER A 124 -27.27 22.82 0.46
N PHE A 125 -28.35 22.14 0.89
CA PHE A 125 -29.01 22.40 2.17
C PHE A 125 -28.21 21.87 3.37
N SER A 126 -27.39 20.84 3.14
CA SER A 126 -26.43 20.26 4.09
C SER A 126 -25.01 20.75 3.81
N SER A 127 -24.25 21.00 4.87
CA SER A 127 -22.85 21.47 4.82
C SER A 127 -21.88 20.31 5.04
N PHE A 128 -20.74 20.31 4.32
CA PHE A 128 -19.60 19.44 4.62
C PHE A 128 -18.89 19.83 5.92
N PHE A 129 -19.03 21.09 6.34
CA PHE A 129 -18.39 21.65 7.53
C PHE A 129 -19.40 21.88 8.65
N LYS A 130 -18.99 21.67 9.89
CA LYS A 130 -19.81 21.93 11.09
C LYS A 130 -19.67 23.37 11.56
N THR A 131 -18.58 24.04 11.21
CA THR A 131 -18.22 25.39 11.68
C THR A 131 -18.09 26.39 10.54
N LYS A 132 -18.09 27.68 10.87
CA LYS A 132 -18.08 28.77 9.88
C LYS A 132 -16.70 29.04 9.29
N ARG A 133 -15.63 28.89 10.09
CA ARG A 133 -14.26 29.27 9.69
C ARG A 133 -13.75 28.43 8.53
N ALA A 134 -13.84 27.10 8.62
CA ALA A 134 -13.43 26.21 7.55
C ALA A 134 -14.22 26.46 6.25
N LYS A 135 -15.53 26.73 6.37
CA LYS A 135 -16.38 27.11 5.24
C LYS A 135 -15.96 28.43 4.60
N GLN A 136 -15.62 29.46 5.39
CA GLN A 136 -15.10 30.73 4.87
C GLN A 136 -13.77 30.55 4.15
N LEU A 137 -12.85 29.76 4.73
CA LEU A 137 -11.57 29.43 4.11
C LEU A 137 -11.74 28.64 2.80
N LEU A 138 -12.73 27.73 2.73
CA LEU A 138 -13.06 27.04 1.48
C LEU A 138 -13.47 28.02 0.38
N PHE A 139 -14.36 28.97 0.68
CA PHE A 139 -14.87 29.92 -0.32
C PHE A 139 -13.88 31.01 -0.72
N ASP A 140 -12.92 31.32 0.14
CA ASP A 140 -11.83 32.20 -0.20
C ASP A 140 -10.87 31.51 -1.18
N LYS A 141 -10.85 31.99 -2.43
CA LYS A 141 -9.99 31.45 -3.49
C LYS A 141 -8.51 31.78 -3.29
N SER A 142 -8.18 32.72 -2.41
CA SER A 142 -6.80 33.05 -2.06
C SER A 142 -6.22 32.10 -0.99
N THR A 143 -7.06 31.30 -0.34
CA THR A 143 -6.63 30.31 0.66
C THR A 143 -5.66 29.32 0.04
N SER A 144 -4.43 29.31 0.55
CA SER A 144 -3.38 28.38 0.16
C SER A 144 -3.14 27.34 1.26
N ILE A 145 -2.47 26.24 0.92
CA ILE A 145 -2.01 25.25 1.90
C ILE A 145 -1.18 25.91 2.99
N GLU A 146 -0.28 26.83 2.63
CA GLU A 146 0.55 27.57 3.57
C GLU A 146 -0.30 28.39 4.56
N THR A 147 -1.34 29.07 4.08
CA THR A 147 -2.27 29.84 4.92
C THR A 147 -2.96 28.95 5.96
N VAL A 148 -3.38 27.75 5.54
CA VAL A 148 -4.07 26.79 6.42
C VAL A 148 -3.09 26.13 7.40
N LEU A 149 -1.87 25.83 6.97
CA LEU A 149 -0.81 25.31 7.84
C LEU A 149 -0.34 26.35 8.86
N LYS A 150 -0.32 27.64 8.53
CA LYS A 150 -0.08 28.73 9.52
C LYS A 150 -1.12 28.72 10.65
N ILE A 151 -2.35 28.27 10.37
CA ILE A 151 -3.41 28.13 11.38
C ILE A 151 -3.23 26.85 12.19
N LEU A 152 -3.07 25.69 11.53
CA LEU A 152 -3.00 24.38 12.18
C LEU A 152 -1.67 24.13 12.91
N VAL A 153 -0.57 24.46 12.25
CA VAL A 153 0.79 24.10 12.66
C VAL A 153 1.52 25.30 13.25
N GLY A 154 1.38 26.48 12.64
CA GLY A 154 1.98 27.73 13.11
C GLY A 154 3.35 28.00 12.50
N ASP A 155 4.36 27.23 12.89
CA ASP A 155 5.75 27.41 12.44
C ASP A 155 6.03 26.67 11.13
N GLU A 156 6.58 27.40 10.15
CA GLU A 156 6.88 26.92 8.79
C GLU A 156 7.87 25.76 8.77
N ALA A 157 8.76 25.66 9.77
CA ALA A 157 9.73 24.57 9.89
C ALA A 157 9.07 23.18 10.04
N PHE A 158 7.80 23.14 10.47
CA PHE A 158 7.05 21.90 10.64
C PHE A 158 6.09 21.59 9.48
N PHE A 159 5.97 22.46 8.48
CA PHE A 159 4.95 22.32 7.43
C PHE A 159 5.18 21.07 6.59
N GLU A 160 6.42 20.83 6.17
CA GLU A 160 6.79 19.63 5.41
C GLU A 160 6.43 18.37 6.20
N GLN A 161 6.89 18.28 7.47
CA GLN A 161 6.57 17.16 8.35
C GLN A 161 5.07 16.96 8.50
N TYR A 162 4.31 18.03 8.71
CA TYR A 162 2.86 17.92 8.86
C TYR A 162 2.17 17.39 7.60
N LEU A 163 2.57 17.86 6.42
CA LEU A 163 2.03 17.38 5.15
C LEU A 163 2.34 15.89 4.95
N PHE A 164 3.58 15.46 5.21
CA PHE A 164 3.92 14.03 5.14
C PHE A 164 3.14 13.20 6.17
N ASP A 165 3.02 13.67 7.41
CA ASP A 165 2.24 13.00 8.45
C ASP A 165 0.77 12.82 8.05
N GLN A 166 0.16 13.85 7.44
CA GLN A 166 -1.20 13.81 6.93
C GLN A 166 -1.32 12.84 5.75
N GLN A 167 -0.47 12.97 4.72
CA GLN A 167 -0.58 12.20 3.47
C GLN A 167 -0.23 10.72 3.61
N PHE A 168 0.52 10.34 4.67
CA PHE A 168 0.76 8.94 5.05
C PHE A 168 -0.22 8.44 6.13
N GLY A 169 -1.08 9.30 6.67
CA GLY A 169 -2.13 8.95 7.62
C GLY A 169 -3.25 8.11 6.98
N HIS A 170 -3.43 8.23 5.66
CA HIS A 170 -4.31 7.40 4.86
C HIS A 170 -3.51 6.60 3.83
N LYS A 171 -3.68 5.28 3.84
CA LYS A 171 -2.87 4.39 3.01
C LYS A 171 -3.37 4.41 1.56
N GLY A 172 -2.57 5.03 0.68
CA GLY A 172 -2.72 4.91 -0.78
C GLY A 172 -3.57 6.00 -1.43
N TRP A 173 -4.43 6.72 -0.71
CA TRP A 173 -5.30 7.75 -1.30
C TRP A 173 -4.53 8.91 -1.95
N SER A 174 -3.55 9.48 -1.23
CA SER A 174 -2.63 10.48 -1.77
C SER A 174 -1.91 9.98 -3.03
N GLY A 175 -1.46 8.72 -3.03
CA GLY A 175 -0.83 8.09 -4.18
C GLY A 175 -1.77 7.88 -5.38
N ILE A 176 -3.02 7.47 -5.13
CA ILE A 176 -4.05 7.34 -6.17
C ILE A 176 -4.33 8.70 -6.79
N VAL A 177 -4.58 9.73 -5.97
CA VAL A 177 -4.84 11.09 -6.44
C VAL A 177 -3.67 11.62 -7.26
N SER A 178 -2.43 11.49 -6.76
CA SER A 178 -1.22 11.90 -7.48
C SER A 178 -1.05 11.14 -8.81
N SER A 179 -1.36 9.85 -8.84
CA SER A 179 -1.24 9.04 -10.06
C SER A 179 -2.28 9.43 -11.11
N ILE A 180 -3.50 9.77 -10.69
CA ILE A 180 -4.57 10.24 -11.58
C ILE A 180 -4.25 11.65 -12.10
N GLU A 181 -3.73 12.53 -11.25
CA GLU A 181 -3.27 13.87 -11.65
C GLU A 181 -2.19 13.79 -12.75
N ASP A 182 -1.16 12.95 -12.57
CA ASP A 182 -0.08 12.78 -13.55
C ASP A 182 -0.55 12.08 -14.84
N LYS A 183 -1.50 11.15 -14.71
CA LYS A 183 -2.02 10.33 -15.81
C LYS A 183 -3.55 10.24 -15.76
N PRO A 184 -4.28 11.27 -16.21
CA PRO A 184 -5.75 11.27 -16.16
C PRO A 184 -6.38 10.11 -16.96
N ASN A 185 -5.69 9.65 -18.01
CA ASN A 185 -6.11 8.53 -18.84
C ASN A 185 -5.80 7.14 -18.24
N SER A 186 -5.26 7.08 -17.01
CA SER A 186 -4.99 5.80 -16.31
C SER A 186 -6.25 5.12 -15.80
N ILE A 187 -7.36 5.87 -15.71
CA ILE A 187 -8.68 5.42 -15.28
C ILE A 187 -9.66 5.49 -16.46
N LEU A 188 -10.72 4.69 -16.41
CA LEU A 188 -11.70 4.56 -17.51
C LEU A 188 -12.48 5.87 -17.74
N TYR A 189 -12.91 6.49 -16.64
CA TYR A 189 -13.54 7.79 -16.64
C TYR A 189 -12.55 8.83 -16.09
N SER A 190 -11.89 9.57 -16.99
CA SER A 190 -10.96 10.63 -16.63
C SER A 190 -11.62 11.66 -15.69
N LYS A 191 -10.89 12.05 -14.64
CA LYS A 191 -11.31 13.04 -13.64
C LYS A 191 -10.24 14.11 -13.52
N GLU A 192 -10.66 15.36 -13.42
CA GLU A 192 -9.74 16.47 -13.11
C GLU A 192 -9.53 16.54 -11.60
N ILE A 193 -8.39 16.09 -11.10
CA ILE A 193 -8.09 16.16 -9.67
C ILE A 193 -6.64 16.57 -9.48
N SER A 194 -6.38 17.36 -8.45
CA SER A 194 -5.02 17.68 -8.02
C SER A 194 -4.77 17.20 -6.60
N LEU A 195 -3.56 16.73 -6.33
CA LEU A 195 -3.12 16.38 -4.98
C LEU A 195 -3.16 17.61 -4.08
N LYS A 196 -2.90 18.80 -4.64
CA LYS A 196 -3.01 20.08 -3.92
C LYS A 196 -4.43 20.33 -3.40
N ASP A 197 -5.45 20.11 -4.23
CA ASP A 197 -6.85 20.27 -3.84
C ASP A 197 -7.25 19.26 -2.77
N PHE A 198 -6.81 18.00 -2.93
CA PHE A 198 -7.03 16.95 -1.95
C PHE A 198 -6.43 17.31 -0.58
N ILE A 199 -5.16 17.73 -0.54
CA ILE A 199 -4.46 18.17 0.67
C ILE A 199 -5.18 19.35 1.31
N LEU A 200 -5.52 20.37 0.52
CA LEU A 200 -6.17 21.56 1.04
C LEU A 200 -7.55 21.23 1.63
N PHE A 201 -8.33 20.38 0.96
CA PHE A 201 -9.62 19.94 1.48
C PHE A 201 -9.48 19.18 2.80
N GLU A 202 -8.52 18.26 2.90
CA GLU A 202 -8.24 17.53 4.14
C GLU A 202 -7.86 18.48 5.29
N LEU A 203 -6.97 19.44 5.06
CA LEU A 203 -6.58 20.44 6.06
C LEU A 203 -7.76 21.32 6.52
N LEU A 204 -8.68 21.66 5.61
CA LEU A 204 -9.89 22.42 5.97
C LEU A 204 -10.82 21.60 6.88
N LEU A 205 -10.95 20.29 6.62
CA LEU A 205 -11.70 19.39 7.49
C LEU A 205 -11.03 19.25 8.87
N GLU A 206 -9.70 19.27 8.95
CA GLU A 206 -8.98 19.28 10.24
C GLU A 206 -9.26 20.54 11.06
N ILE A 207 -9.24 21.73 10.43
CA ILE A 207 -9.63 22.98 11.10
C ILE A 207 -11.07 22.88 11.61
N ASP A 208 -11.99 22.38 10.78
CA ASP A 208 -13.39 22.23 11.17
C ASP A 208 -13.57 21.30 12.36
N ALA A 209 -12.86 20.17 12.38
CA ALA A 209 -12.88 19.24 13.50
C ALA A 209 -12.36 19.88 14.79
N LEU A 210 -11.27 20.65 14.72
CA LEU A 210 -10.69 21.35 15.88
C LEU A 210 -11.59 22.47 16.38
N ASP A 211 -12.14 23.30 15.48
CA ASP A 211 -13.06 24.37 15.83
C ASP A 211 -14.38 23.83 16.38
N TYR A 212 -14.85 22.67 15.91
CA TYR A 212 -16.05 22.03 16.44
C TYR A 212 -15.85 21.51 17.86
N GLU A 213 -14.73 20.82 18.12
CA GLU A 213 -14.46 20.21 19.43
C GLU A 213 -14.04 21.23 20.50
N PHE A 214 -13.17 22.18 20.16
CA PHE A 214 -12.62 23.12 21.14
C PHE A 214 -13.23 24.51 21.08
N GLY A 215 -13.90 24.85 19.98
CA GLY A 215 -14.35 26.20 19.66
C GLY A 215 -13.27 27.00 18.92
N GLU A 216 -13.74 27.91 18.07
CA GLU A 216 -12.89 28.78 17.27
C GLU A 216 -11.93 29.60 18.16
N ASN A 217 -10.64 29.62 17.80
CA ASN A 217 -9.56 30.33 18.50
C ASN A 217 -9.30 29.89 19.96
N LYS A 218 -9.80 28.71 20.38
CA LYS A 218 -9.56 28.15 21.73
C LYS A 218 -8.51 27.04 21.78
N TRP A 219 -8.04 26.59 20.63
CA TRP A 219 -6.92 25.66 20.49
C TRP A 219 -5.70 26.41 19.93
N LEU A 220 -4.50 25.88 20.17
CA LEU A 220 -3.25 26.50 19.75
C LEU A 220 -2.65 25.71 18.57
N PRO A 221 -1.91 26.36 17.68
CA PRO A 221 -1.18 25.66 16.62
C PRO A 221 -0.24 24.59 17.19
N MET A 222 0.02 23.55 16.41
CA MET A 222 0.79 22.38 16.86
C MET A 222 2.20 22.75 17.36
N SER A 223 2.87 23.71 16.71
CA SER A 223 4.23 24.14 17.08
C SER A 223 4.31 24.70 18.50
N VAL A 224 3.23 25.26 19.05
CA VAL A 224 3.22 25.89 20.38
C VAL A 224 3.21 24.85 21.50
N ARG A 225 2.57 23.69 21.29
CA ARG A 225 2.44 22.65 22.32
C ARG A 225 3.42 21.49 22.16
N THR A 226 3.92 21.29 20.95
CA THR A 226 4.85 20.18 20.70
C THR A 226 6.19 20.43 21.41
N LYS A 227 6.82 19.33 21.84
CA LYS A 227 8.22 19.33 22.32
C LYS A 227 9.18 18.75 21.28
N LEU A 228 8.66 18.49 20.07
CA LEU A 228 9.45 17.97 18.98
C LEU A 228 10.21 19.13 18.34
N GLU A 229 11.46 18.90 18.01
CA GLU A 229 12.22 19.78 17.14
C GLU A 229 11.90 19.44 15.68
N PRO A 230 11.95 20.43 14.76
CA PRO A 230 11.88 20.18 13.33
C PRO A 230 12.97 19.19 12.90
N VAL A 231 12.59 18.22 12.08
CA VAL A 231 13.51 17.20 11.57
C VAL A 231 13.52 17.21 10.05
N ASP A 232 14.70 17.03 9.47
CA ASP A 232 14.81 16.65 8.06
C ASP A 232 14.32 15.20 7.91
N LEU A 233 13.18 15.03 7.23
CA LEU A 233 12.55 13.74 6.99
C LEU A 233 13.43 12.81 6.16
N PHE A 234 14.24 13.36 5.26
CA PHE A 234 15.02 12.62 4.27
C PHE A 234 16.51 12.57 4.55
N ALA A 235 16.96 13.22 5.62
CA ALA A 235 18.34 13.15 6.12
C ALA A 235 18.86 11.72 6.15
N ASP A 236 20.16 11.56 5.88
CA ASP A 236 20.80 10.27 5.87
C ASP A 236 20.66 9.54 7.21
N ILE A 237 20.69 8.21 7.11
CA ILE A 237 20.46 7.33 8.24
C ILE A 237 21.75 6.57 8.49
N GLU A 238 22.27 6.73 9.69
CA GLU A 238 23.45 5.99 10.13
C GLU A 238 23.17 4.49 10.15
N PHE A 239 24.05 3.73 9.51
CA PHE A 239 23.96 2.29 9.46
C PHE A 239 24.54 1.71 10.76
N THR A 240 23.67 1.20 11.63
CA THR A 240 24.06 0.70 12.96
C THR A 240 24.53 -0.75 12.92
N GLU A 241 25.18 -1.19 14.00
CA GLU A 241 25.53 -2.61 14.19
C GLU A 241 24.30 -3.53 14.14
N LEU A 242 23.15 -3.09 14.68
CA LEU A 242 21.89 -3.85 14.59
C LEU A 242 21.42 -4.00 13.13
N ASN A 243 21.55 -2.96 12.31
CA ASN A 243 21.20 -3.05 10.88
C ASN A 243 22.09 -4.08 10.18
N GLU A 244 23.38 -4.14 10.52
CA GLU A 244 24.27 -5.17 9.99
C GLU A 244 23.84 -6.57 10.42
N VAL A 245 23.55 -6.76 11.71
CA VAL A 245 23.08 -8.06 12.24
C VAL A 245 21.80 -8.51 11.53
N LEU A 246 20.84 -7.61 11.34
CA LEU A 246 19.60 -7.91 10.60
C LEU A 246 19.85 -8.23 9.13
N THR A 247 20.85 -7.58 8.51
CA THR A 247 21.23 -7.85 7.12
C THR A 247 21.83 -9.25 6.99
N ILE A 248 22.78 -9.61 7.86
CA ILE A 248 23.37 -10.96 7.92
C ILE A 248 22.27 -12.00 8.10
N TRP A 249 21.35 -11.78 9.06
CA TRP A 249 20.26 -12.70 9.30
C TRP A 249 19.30 -12.85 8.11
N GLN A 250 18.94 -11.75 7.47
CA GLN A 250 18.07 -11.77 6.29
C GLN A 250 18.73 -12.54 5.15
N GLU A 251 19.99 -12.28 4.86
CA GLU A 251 20.74 -12.93 3.79
C GLU A 251 20.90 -14.43 4.07
N ALA A 252 21.27 -14.82 5.30
CA ALA A 252 21.36 -16.22 5.68
C ALA A 252 20.01 -16.95 5.61
N PHE A 253 18.91 -16.26 5.94
CA PHE A 253 17.56 -16.78 5.80
C PHE A 253 17.16 -16.99 4.33
N GLU A 254 17.41 -15.98 3.48
CA GLU A 254 17.14 -16.05 2.05
C GLU A 254 17.93 -17.17 1.37
N TRP A 255 19.24 -17.29 1.65
CA TRP A 255 20.07 -18.36 1.11
C TRP A 255 19.66 -19.75 1.62
N SER A 256 19.36 -19.89 2.91
CA SER A 256 18.90 -21.17 3.47
C SER A 256 17.60 -21.65 2.80
N TYR A 257 16.70 -20.72 2.48
CA TYR A 257 15.47 -21.01 1.74
C TYR A 257 15.74 -21.30 0.26
N TYR A 258 16.58 -20.47 -0.39
CA TYR A 258 16.92 -20.62 -1.80
C TYR A 258 17.57 -21.98 -2.09
N ASP A 259 18.53 -22.40 -1.26
CA ASP A 259 19.19 -23.70 -1.40
C ASP A 259 18.22 -24.87 -1.27
N GLN A 260 17.24 -24.77 -0.37
CA GLN A 260 16.20 -25.78 -0.22
C GLN A 260 15.37 -25.89 -1.50
N VAL A 261 14.92 -24.75 -2.05
CA VAL A 261 14.11 -24.72 -3.26
C VAL A 261 14.89 -25.29 -4.45
N ILE A 262 16.12 -24.83 -4.67
CA ILE A 262 16.97 -25.30 -5.78
C ILE A 262 17.30 -26.79 -5.65
N SER A 263 17.55 -27.29 -4.44
CA SER A 263 17.82 -28.72 -4.23
C SER A 263 16.65 -29.59 -4.66
N VAL A 264 15.41 -29.17 -4.35
CA VAL A 264 14.18 -29.85 -4.80
C VAL A 264 14.05 -29.80 -6.32
N PHE A 265 14.37 -28.66 -6.95
CA PHE A 265 14.35 -28.58 -8.42
C PHE A 265 15.41 -29.48 -9.06
N LYS A 266 16.63 -29.53 -8.52
CA LYS A 266 17.70 -30.42 -9.02
C LYS A 266 17.29 -31.88 -8.90
N GLU A 267 16.73 -32.28 -7.75
CA GLU A 267 16.23 -33.64 -7.54
C GLU A 267 15.10 -33.97 -8.53
N LYS A 268 14.12 -33.08 -8.69
CA LYS A 268 13.04 -33.26 -9.67
C LYS A 268 13.56 -33.32 -11.10
N ILE A 269 14.42 -32.40 -11.53
CA ILE A 269 14.98 -32.42 -12.89
C ILE A 269 15.75 -33.71 -13.15
N THR A 270 16.53 -34.18 -12.16
CA THR A 270 17.26 -35.46 -12.27
C THR A 270 16.28 -36.62 -12.39
N ASN A 271 15.22 -36.64 -11.58
CA ASN A 271 14.18 -37.67 -11.63
C ASN A 271 13.36 -37.62 -12.93
N TYR A 272 13.03 -36.44 -13.46
CA TYR A 272 12.36 -36.24 -14.75
C TYR A 272 13.24 -36.69 -15.93
N ALA A 273 14.55 -36.42 -15.88
CA ALA A 273 15.50 -36.89 -16.90
C ALA A 273 15.67 -38.41 -16.90
N THR A 274 15.46 -39.09 -15.77
CA THR A 274 15.40 -40.56 -15.71
C THR A 274 14.05 -41.15 -16.12
N ILE A 275 13.00 -40.33 -16.25
CA ILE A 275 11.73 -40.72 -16.90
C ILE A 275 11.89 -40.46 -18.41
N GLU A 276 12.93 -41.02 -19.02
CA GLU A 276 12.97 -41.18 -20.47
C GLU A 276 11.88 -42.21 -20.86
N ASP A 277 10.94 -41.77 -21.70
CA ASP A 277 10.10 -42.55 -22.60
C ASP A 277 9.71 -43.96 -22.14
N LYS A 278 9.06 -44.08 -20.98
CA LYS A 278 8.04 -45.13 -20.89
C LYS A 278 6.88 -44.67 -21.76
N THR A 279 6.79 -45.25 -22.95
CA THR A 279 5.60 -45.37 -23.81
C THR A 279 4.47 -46.07 -23.05
N SER A 280 4.09 -45.50 -21.92
CA SER A 280 3.00 -45.90 -21.06
C SER A 280 1.78 -45.17 -21.62
N GLN A 281 0.78 -45.94 -22.04
CA GLN A 281 -0.51 -45.39 -22.44
C GLN A 281 -1.04 -44.53 -21.29
N LYS A 282 -1.33 -43.26 -21.57
CA LYS A 282 -1.88 -42.34 -20.56
C LYS A 282 -3.19 -42.93 -20.06
N THR A 283 -3.36 -42.97 -18.74
CA THR A 283 -4.59 -43.49 -18.11
C THR A 283 -5.77 -42.59 -18.44
N PHE A 284 -5.58 -41.28 -18.35
CA PHE A 284 -6.49 -40.26 -18.85
C PHE A 284 -5.77 -38.92 -19.03
N GLN A 285 -6.44 -38.01 -19.74
CA GLN A 285 -6.05 -36.60 -19.85
C GLN A 285 -7.16 -35.72 -19.26
N GLY A 286 -6.79 -34.74 -18.44
CA GLY A 286 -7.73 -33.80 -17.82
C GLY A 286 -7.40 -32.35 -18.17
N ILE A 287 -8.40 -31.54 -18.51
CA ILE A 287 -8.23 -30.10 -18.72
C ILE A 287 -8.91 -29.36 -17.55
N PHE A 288 -8.13 -28.56 -16.84
CA PHE A 288 -8.55 -27.78 -15.68
C PHE A 288 -8.36 -26.29 -15.94
N CYS A 289 -8.94 -25.44 -15.08
CA CYS A 289 -8.63 -24.02 -15.14
C CYS A 289 -7.12 -23.79 -14.93
N ILE A 290 -6.54 -22.81 -15.63
CA ILE A 290 -5.13 -22.42 -15.46
C ILE A 290 -4.85 -21.69 -14.14
N ASP A 291 -5.91 -21.32 -13.43
CA ASP A 291 -5.89 -20.67 -12.12
C ASP A 291 -5.01 -21.42 -11.11
N GLU A 292 -4.19 -20.69 -10.34
CA GLU A 292 -3.23 -21.29 -9.40
C GLU A 292 -3.89 -22.16 -8.32
N ARG A 293 -5.17 -21.93 -8.03
CA ARG A 293 -5.94 -22.71 -7.05
C ARG A 293 -6.14 -24.16 -7.51
N GLU A 294 -6.35 -24.37 -8.83
CA GLU A 294 -6.48 -25.71 -9.44
C GLU A 294 -5.14 -26.46 -9.52
N CYS A 295 -4.01 -25.76 -9.40
CA CYS A 295 -2.68 -26.37 -9.48
C CYS A 295 -2.45 -27.43 -8.39
N SER A 296 -2.97 -27.20 -7.18
CA SER A 296 -2.86 -28.16 -6.08
C SER A 296 -3.62 -29.46 -6.36
N PHE A 297 -4.81 -29.36 -6.94
CA PHE A 297 -5.65 -30.50 -7.31
C PHE A 297 -5.04 -31.30 -8.45
N ARG A 298 -4.57 -30.61 -9.50
CA ARG A 298 -3.86 -31.23 -10.63
C ARG A 298 -2.64 -32.02 -10.17
N ARG A 299 -1.79 -31.41 -9.35
CA ARG A 299 -0.60 -32.07 -8.78
C ARG A 299 -0.96 -33.28 -7.94
N TYR A 300 -2.03 -33.20 -7.15
CA TYR A 300 -2.49 -34.34 -6.35
C TYR A 300 -2.95 -35.51 -7.22
N ILE A 301 -3.66 -35.23 -8.31
CA ILE A 301 -4.05 -36.25 -9.29
C ILE A 301 -2.81 -36.88 -9.95
N GLU A 302 -1.85 -36.07 -10.38
CA GLU A 302 -0.60 -36.53 -11.01
C GLU A 302 0.31 -37.31 -10.05
N ASP A 303 0.24 -37.00 -8.74
CA ASP A 303 0.93 -37.76 -7.69
C ASP A 303 0.26 -39.11 -7.42
N MET A 304 -1.07 -39.18 -7.51
CA MET A 304 -1.86 -40.41 -7.35
C MET A 304 -1.77 -41.34 -8.57
N ASP A 305 -1.66 -40.78 -9.78
CA ASP A 305 -1.53 -41.52 -11.02
C ASP A 305 -0.43 -40.92 -11.91
N LEU A 306 0.75 -41.53 -11.81
CA LEU A 306 1.95 -41.13 -12.57
C LEU A 306 1.79 -41.24 -14.10
N ASN A 307 0.75 -41.93 -14.58
CA ASN A 307 0.46 -42.10 -16.00
C ASN A 307 -0.66 -41.17 -16.49
N CYS A 308 -1.29 -40.37 -15.62
CA CYS A 308 -2.24 -39.36 -16.07
C CYS A 308 -1.50 -38.13 -16.62
N GLU A 309 -2.24 -37.25 -17.29
CA GLU A 309 -1.71 -35.96 -17.75
C GLU A 309 -2.76 -34.88 -17.55
N THR A 310 -2.39 -33.78 -16.90
CA THR A 310 -3.31 -32.65 -16.71
C THR A 310 -2.83 -31.41 -17.44
N PHE A 311 -3.76 -30.66 -18.01
CA PHE A 311 -3.52 -29.40 -18.72
C PHE A 311 -4.27 -28.25 -18.03
N GLY A 312 -3.70 -27.05 -18.14
CA GLY A 312 -4.36 -25.82 -17.72
C GLY A 312 -4.88 -25.09 -18.94
N SER A 313 -6.17 -24.79 -18.96
CA SER A 313 -6.81 -23.93 -19.95
C SER A 313 -7.42 -22.72 -19.24
N PRO A 314 -7.35 -21.50 -19.80
CA PRO A 314 -8.06 -20.38 -19.21
C PRO A 314 -9.56 -20.68 -19.12
N GLY A 315 -10.14 -20.46 -17.95
CA GLY A 315 -11.56 -20.67 -17.70
C GLY A 315 -12.40 -19.59 -18.39
N PHE A 316 -12.70 -19.79 -19.66
CA PHE A 316 -13.73 -19.04 -20.39
C PHE A 316 -14.55 -20.04 -21.20
N PHE A 317 -15.87 -19.84 -21.32
CA PHE A 317 -16.78 -20.77 -22.01
C PHE A 317 -16.57 -20.84 -23.54
N GLY A 318 -15.38 -20.49 -24.04
CA GLY A 318 -15.10 -20.40 -25.47
C GLY A 318 -15.83 -19.26 -26.17
N VAL A 319 -16.46 -18.35 -25.42
CA VAL A 319 -17.16 -17.18 -25.95
C VAL A 319 -16.42 -15.94 -25.51
N GLU A 320 -15.64 -15.36 -26.40
CA GLU A 320 -15.01 -14.05 -26.18
C GLU A 320 -15.97 -12.93 -26.54
N PHE A 321 -16.31 -12.09 -25.55
CA PHE A 321 -17.18 -10.94 -25.79
C PHE A 321 -16.81 -9.76 -24.89
N TYR A 322 -17.18 -8.58 -25.35
CA TYR A 322 -17.39 -7.44 -24.48
C TYR A 322 -18.80 -7.49 -23.92
N PHE A 323 -18.98 -7.21 -22.63
CA PHE A 323 -20.29 -7.10 -22.01
C PHE A 323 -20.57 -5.65 -21.63
N HIS A 324 -21.70 -5.10 -22.07
CA HIS A 324 -22.14 -3.77 -21.70
C HIS A 324 -23.43 -3.88 -20.89
N PRO A 325 -23.39 -3.64 -19.56
CA PRO A 325 -24.58 -3.70 -18.73
C PRO A 325 -25.56 -2.57 -19.09
N THR A 326 -26.80 -2.73 -18.64
CA THR A 326 -27.83 -1.68 -18.74
C THR A 326 -27.38 -0.50 -17.88
N ASP A 327 -27.45 0.71 -18.41
CA ASP A 327 -26.98 1.96 -17.77
C ASP A 327 -25.47 2.02 -17.41
N GLY A 328 -24.70 0.98 -17.78
CA GLY A 328 -23.26 0.99 -17.64
C GLY A 328 -22.61 1.99 -18.58
N LYS A 329 -21.64 2.75 -18.08
CA LYS A 329 -20.84 3.67 -18.91
C LYS A 329 -19.78 2.93 -19.74
N PHE A 330 -19.33 1.78 -19.24
CA PHE A 330 -18.23 1.01 -19.79
C PHE A 330 -18.68 -0.41 -20.15
N TYR A 331 -17.92 -1.05 -21.02
CA TYR A 331 -18.07 -2.47 -21.32
C TYR A 331 -16.86 -3.24 -20.80
N ASP A 332 -17.12 -4.42 -20.24
CA ASP A 332 -16.10 -5.30 -19.68
C ASP A 332 -15.58 -6.27 -20.74
N LYS A 333 -14.27 -6.46 -20.78
CA LYS A 333 -13.62 -7.47 -21.62
C LYS A 333 -13.69 -8.83 -20.94
N LEU A 334 -14.61 -9.70 -21.39
CA LEU A 334 -14.80 -11.04 -20.83
C LEU A 334 -14.15 -12.11 -21.71
N CYS A 335 -12.82 -12.20 -21.63
CA CYS A 335 -12.01 -13.22 -22.29
C CYS A 335 -10.59 -13.27 -21.68
N PRO A 336 -9.77 -14.28 -22.02
CA PRO A 336 -8.37 -14.32 -21.57
C PRO A 336 -7.58 -13.09 -22.05
N ALA A 337 -6.58 -12.66 -21.27
CA ALA A 337 -5.78 -11.46 -21.54
C ALA A 337 -5.29 -11.30 -23.01
N PRO A 338 -4.73 -12.34 -23.68
CA PRO A 338 -4.24 -12.21 -25.06
C PRO A 338 -5.34 -12.19 -26.12
N VAL A 339 -6.58 -12.55 -25.79
CA VAL A 339 -7.69 -12.61 -26.74
C VAL A 339 -8.31 -11.21 -26.86
N THR A 340 -8.67 -10.78 -28.07
CA THR A 340 -9.43 -9.56 -28.29
C THR A 340 -10.82 -9.94 -28.81
N PRO A 341 -11.89 -9.68 -28.05
CA PRO A 341 -13.24 -10.07 -28.47
C PRO A 341 -13.68 -9.38 -29.76
N LYS A 342 -14.51 -10.07 -30.53
CA LYS A 342 -15.12 -9.52 -31.76
C LYS A 342 -16.58 -9.11 -31.56
N TYR A 343 -17.19 -9.51 -30.45
CA TYR A 343 -18.62 -9.35 -30.18
C TYR A 343 -18.83 -8.44 -28.97
N LEU A 344 -19.90 -7.64 -29.01
CA LEU A 344 -20.37 -6.82 -27.89
C LEU A 344 -21.78 -7.27 -27.52
N ILE A 345 -21.92 -7.91 -26.37
CA ILE A 345 -23.20 -8.29 -25.76
C ILE A 345 -23.70 -7.08 -24.97
N LYS A 346 -24.91 -6.63 -25.27
CA LYS A 346 -25.56 -5.51 -24.58
C LYS A 346 -26.73 -6.03 -23.77
N GLU A 347 -26.72 -5.79 -22.47
CA GLU A 347 -27.89 -5.97 -21.64
C GLU A 347 -28.91 -4.87 -21.97
N ARG A 348 -30.19 -5.24 -22.03
CA ARG A 348 -31.31 -4.33 -22.25
C ARG A 348 -32.47 -4.82 -21.40
N GLU A 349 -33.24 -3.89 -20.85
CA GLU A 349 -34.52 -4.23 -20.24
C GLU A 349 -35.43 -4.87 -21.29
N SER A 350 -36.09 -5.97 -20.91
CA SER A 350 -37.17 -6.51 -21.71
C SER A 350 -38.31 -5.49 -21.72
N LYS A 351 -38.71 -5.07 -22.93
CA LYS A 351 -39.87 -4.18 -23.12
C LYS A 351 -41.16 -4.79 -22.58
#